data_AF-A0A800JXL9-F1
#
_entry.id   AF-A0A800JXL9-F1
#
_cell.length_a   1.000
_cell.length_b   1.000
_cell.length_c   1.000
_cell.angle_alpha   90.00
_cell.angle_beta   90.00
_cell.angle_gamma   90.00
#
_symmetry.space_group_name_H-M   'P 1'
#
loop_
_entity.id
_entity.type
_entity.pdbx_description
1 polymer ?
#
loop_
_entity_poly.entity_id
_entity_poly.type
_entity_poly.pdbx_seq_one_letter_code
_entity_poly.pdbx_strand_id
1 'polypeptide(L)'
;MKREGTGTVAERLRGAVLSLLEAGAALEQDTSENNPVRLGVGEMIFRFSDRLAVPATDAAFDEITNELENLFSDIYGDTQFEFERVGHERGPLTIHAKGLGDGDWTVEGLVSGARPSAG
;
A
#
# COMPACT_ATOMS: atom_id res chain seq x y z
N MET A 1 11.82 20.03 -10.88
CA MET A 1 10.58 20.66 -10.41
C MET A 1 9.96 19.72 -9.37
N LYS A 2 10.15 19.99 -8.08
CA LYS A 2 9.44 19.26 -7.01
C LYS A 2 7.97 19.67 -7.12
N ARG A 3 7.06 18.74 -7.44
CA ARG A 3 5.64 18.99 -7.25
C ARG A 3 5.44 19.16 -5.75
N GLU A 4 5.21 20.38 -5.29
CA GLU A 4 4.67 20.61 -3.96
C GLU A 4 3.27 19.99 -3.97
N GLY A 5 3.14 18.78 -3.42
CA GLY A 5 1.84 18.12 -3.35
C GLY A 5 0.90 18.99 -2.52
N THR A 6 -0.22 19.43 -3.08
CA THR A 6 -1.27 20.05 -2.28
C THR A 6 -1.94 18.98 -1.41
N GLY A 7 -2.17 19.25 -0.12
CA GLY A 7 -2.78 18.30 0.82
C GLY A 7 -1.85 17.83 1.95
N THR A 8 -2.46 17.20 2.96
CA THR A 8 -1.83 16.53 4.10
C THR A 8 -0.94 15.37 3.64
N VAL A 9 -0.03 14.91 4.51
CA VAL A 9 0.86 13.77 4.20
C VAL A 9 0.05 12.50 3.90
N ALA A 10 -1.04 12.26 4.64
CA ALA A 10 -1.95 11.14 4.41
C ALA A 10 -2.58 11.19 3.00
N GLU A 11 -3.09 12.34 2.58
CA GLU A 11 -3.66 12.52 1.22
C GLU A 11 -2.61 12.27 0.13
N ARG A 12 -1.36 12.68 0.35
CA ARG A 12 -0.28 12.44 -0.59
C ARG A 12 0.11 10.97 -0.66
N LEU A 13 0.18 10.28 0.48
CA LEU A 13 0.47 8.85 0.53
C LEU A 13 -0.63 8.06 -0.19
N ARG A 14 -1.90 8.41 0.09
CA ARG A 14 -3.07 7.87 -0.63
C ARG A 14 -2.96 8.07 -2.13
N GLY A 15 -2.69 9.30 -2.57
CA GLY A 15 -2.50 9.60 -3.99
C GLY A 15 -1.39 8.78 -4.62
N ALA A 16 -0.27 8.57 -3.91
CA ALA A 16 0.84 7.76 -4.40
C ALA A 16 0.47 6.28 -4.56
N VAL A 17 -0.27 5.70 -3.60
CA VAL A 17 -0.75 4.30 -3.70
C VAL A 17 -1.74 4.15 -4.86
N LEU A 18 -2.69 5.08 -5.01
CA LEU A 18 -3.63 5.03 -6.14
C LEU A 18 -2.93 5.18 -7.48
N SER A 19 -1.98 6.10 -7.62
CA SER A 19 -1.19 6.22 -8.85
C SER A 19 -0.36 4.97 -9.15
N LEU A 20 0.11 4.24 -8.14
CA LEU A 20 0.77 2.94 -8.33
C LEU A 20 -0.21 1.90 -8.88
N LEU A 21 -1.42 1.82 -8.33
CA LEU A 21 -2.47 0.92 -8.81
C LEU A 21 -2.91 1.27 -10.25
N GLU A 22 -3.10 2.55 -10.56
CA GLU A 22 -3.41 3.01 -11.93
C GLU A 22 -2.32 2.61 -12.93
N ALA A 23 -1.05 2.82 -12.58
CA ALA A 23 0.07 2.40 -13.41
C ALA A 23 0.12 0.86 -13.56
N GLY A 24 -0.25 0.14 -12.50
CA GLY A 24 -0.41 -1.30 -12.51
C GLY A 24 -1.47 -1.77 -13.49
N ALA A 25 -2.66 -1.15 -13.46
CA ALA A 25 -3.76 -1.48 -14.37
C ALA A 25 -3.35 -1.24 -15.84
N ALA A 26 -2.66 -0.12 -16.12
CA ALA A 26 -2.13 0.16 -17.44
C ALA A 26 -1.14 -0.93 -17.92
N LEU A 27 -0.25 -1.39 -17.04
CA LEU A 27 0.69 -2.48 -17.36
C LEU A 27 -0.03 -3.81 -17.65
N GLU A 28 -1.07 -4.15 -16.89
CA GLU A 28 -1.86 -5.35 -17.14
C GLU A 28 -2.61 -5.29 -18.49
N GLN A 29 -3.10 -4.11 -18.85
CA GLN A 29 -3.76 -3.87 -20.14
C GLN A 29 -2.77 -4.00 -21.31
N ASP A 30 -1.61 -3.34 -21.22
CA ASP A 30 -0.56 -3.36 -22.25
C ASP A 30 -0.01 -4.77 -22.52
N THR A 31 -0.02 -5.65 -21.51
CA THR A 31 0.52 -7.02 -21.60
C THR A 31 -0.52 -8.08 -21.96
N SER A 32 -1.80 -7.69 -22.08
CA SER A 32 -2.95 -8.61 -22.13
C SER A 32 -2.96 -9.61 -23.31
N GLU A 33 -2.41 -9.25 -24.47
CA GLU A 33 -2.52 -10.09 -25.69
C GLU A 33 -1.39 -11.12 -25.85
N ASN A 34 -0.18 -10.84 -25.36
CA ASN A 34 1.01 -11.65 -25.66
C ASN A 34 1.51 -12.47 -24.46
N ASN A 35 1.56 -11.85 -23.28
CA ASN A 35 2.04 -12.47 -22.05
C ASN A 35 1.41 -11.74 -20.85
N PRO A 36 0.16 -12.06 -20.51
CA PRO A 36 -0.63 -11.26 -19.56
C PRO A 36 0.03 -11.28 -18.19
N VAL A 37 0.43 -10.10 -17.72
CA VAL A 37 0.87 -9.90 -16.35
C VAL A 37 -0.35 -9.60 -15.48
N ARG A 38 -0.31 -10.09 -14.23
CA ARG A 38 -1.25 -9.74 -13.17
C ARG A 38 -0.47 -9.30 -11.96
N LEU A 39 -0.84 -8.16 -11.40
CA LEU A 39 -0.29 -7.59 -10.19
C LEU A 39 -1.06 -8.10 -8.99
N GLY A 40 -0.34 -8.75 -8.09
CA GLY A 40 -0.85 -9.00 -6.75
C GLY A 40 -0.96 -7.69 -5.98
N VAL A 41 -2.13 -7.42 -5.43
CA VAL A 41 -2.42 -6.21 -4.63
C VAL A 41 -2.72 -6.54 -3.17
N GLY A 42 -2.63 -7.81 -2.78
CA GLY A 42 -2.85 -8.24 -1.38
C GLY A 42 -1.68 -7.95 -0.44
N GLU A 43 -0.53 -7.50 -0.95
CA GLU A 43 0.67 -7.27 -0.14
C GLU A 43 1.43 -6.00 -0.58
N MET A 44 1.94 -5.24 0.38
CA MET A 44 2.77 -4.04 0.14
C MET A 44 3.92 -3.95 1.14
N ILE A 45 5.07 -3.43 0.70
CA ILE A 45 6.23 -3.19 1.56
C ILE A 45 6.54 -1.69 1.59
N PHE A 46 6.55 -1.11 2.79
CA PHE A 46 6.92 0.27 3.04
C PHE A 46 8.30 0.33 3.68
N ARG A 47 9.20 1.13 3.10
CA ARG A 47 10.56 1.32 3.62
C ARG A 47 10.82 2.78 3.97
N PHE A 48 10.99 3.05 5.26
CA PHE A 48 11.26 4.38 5.79
C PHE A 48 12.76 4.58 5.95
N SER A 49 13.36 5.24 4.95
CA SER A 49 14.81 5.37 4.82
C SER A 49 15.45 6.35 5.81
N ASP A 50 14.69 7.34 6.30
CA ASP A 50 15.15 8.29 7.29
C ASP A 50 14.94 7.75 8.70
N ARG A 51 16.04 7.25 9.27
CA ARG A 51 16.07 6.58 10.57
C ARG A 51 16.04 7.53 11.75
N LEU A 52 16.33 8.81 11.52
CA LEU A 52 16.25 9.85 12.54
C LEU A 52 14.83 10.37 12.65
N ALA A 53 14.12 10.46 11.52
CA ALA A 53 12.70 10.81 11.51
C ALA A 53 11.80 9.64 11.94
N VAL A 54 12.16 8.40 11.56
CA VAL A 54 11.40 7.19 11.88
C VAL A 54 12.34 6.14 12.47
N PRO A 55 12.56 6.15 13.79
CA PRO A 55 13.39 5.14 14.43
C PRO A 55 12.65 3.80 14.44
N ALA A 56 13.38 2.69 14.30
CA ALA A 56 12.82 1.33 14.33
C ALA A 56 12.46 0.90 15.78
N THR A 57 11.53 1.63 16.39
CA THR A 57 11.03 1.42 17.76
C THR A 57 9.57 0.97 17.74
N ASP A 58 9.09 0.45 18.86
CA ASP A 58 7.70 0.01 19.00
C ASP A 58 6.70 1.15 18.81
N ALA A 59 6.95 2.29 19.45
CA ALA A 59 6.09 3.46 19.32
C ALA A 59 5.98 3.95 17.87
N ALA A 60 7.09 4.01 17.13
CA ALA A 60 7.08 4.46 15.73
C ALA A 60 6.37 3.45 14.82
N PHE A 61 6.49 2.16 15.11
CA PHE A 61 5.77 1.14 14.37
C PHE A 61 4.27 1.25 14.59
N ASP A 62 3.82 1.32 15.85
CA ASP A 62 2.40 1.43 16.18
C ASP A 62 1.77 2.69 15.56
N GLU A 63 2.48 3.82 15.60
CA GLU A 63 2.04 5.07 14.95
C GLU A 63 1.89 4.89 13.44
N ILE A 64 2.87 4.28 12.78
CA ILE A 64 2.84 4.09 11.32
C ILE A 64 1.79 3.06 10.91
N THR A 65 1.66 1.94 11.64
CA THR A 65 0.66 0.92 11.29
C THR A 65 -0.75 1.47 11.41
N ASN A 66 -1.06 2.29 12.42
CA ASN A 66 -2.36 2.96 12.53
C ASN A 66 -2.65 3.85 11.30
N GLU A 67 -1.67 4.60 10.81
CA GLU A 67 -1.82 5.42 9.60
C GLU A 67 -1.99 4.56 8.33
N LEU A 68 -1.26 3.44 8.23
CA LEU A 68 -1.40 2.49 7.13
C LEU A 68 -2.75 1.77 7.17
N GLU A 69 -3.29 1.42 8.34
CA GLU A 69 -4.63 0.85 8.51
C GLU A 69 -5.71 1.81 8.01
N ASN A 70 -5.62 3.09 8.36
CA ASN A 70 -6.55 4.12 7.86
C ASN A 70 -6.48 4.24 6.33
N LEU A 71 -5.27 4.24 5.77
CA LEU A 71 -5.06 4.26 4.33
C LEU A 71 -5.66 3.03 3.64
N PHE A 72 -5.38 1.83 4.17
CA PHE A 72 -5.88 0.59 3.58
C PHE A 72 -7.38 0.44 3.73
N SER A 73 -7.97 0.92 4.83
CA SER A 73 -9.43 0.92 5.00
C SER A 73 -10.13 1.77 3.95
N ASP A 74 -9.52 2.87 3.54
CA ASP A 74 -10.07 3.72 2.48
C ASP A 74 -10.02 3.06 1.09
N ILE A 75 -8.95 2.31 0.80
CA ILE A 75 -8.72 1.69 -0.51
C ILE A 75 -9.38 0.30 -0.63
N TYR A 76 -9.24 -0.54 0.40
CA TYR A 76 -9.67 -1.94 0.44
C TYR A 76 -10.97 -2.16 1.23
N GLY A 77 -11.55 -1.11 1.82
CA GLY A 77 -12.77 -1.21 2.63
C GLY A 77 -12.51 -1.88 3.98
N ASP A 78 -13.43 -2.74 4.43
CA ASP A 78 -13.37 -3.42 5.75
C ASP A 78 -12.32 -4.55 5.83
N THR A 79 -11.38 -4.60 4.88
CA THR A 79 -10.32 -5.61 4.84
C THR A 79 -9.34 -5.36 5.98
N GLN A 80 -9.07 -6.40 6.78
CA GLN A 80 -8.05 -6.34 7.81
C GLN A 80 -6.67 -6.57 7.20
N PHE A 81 -5.63 -5.94 7.78
CA PHE A 81 -4.24 -6.13 7.35
C PHE A 81 -3.38 -6.56 8.53
N GLU A 82 -2.50 -7.53 8.30
CA GLU A 82 -1.39 -7.85 9.19
C GLU A 82 -0.17 -7.01 8.83
N PHE A 83 0.52 -6.51 9.86
CA PHE A 83 1.73 -5.73 9.71
C PHE A 83 2.90 -6.43 10.40
N GLU A 84 3.97 -6.67 9.65
CA GLU A 84 5.20 -7.25 10.16
C GLU A 84 6.37 -6.29 9.94
N ARG A 85 7.22 -6.12 10.96
CA ARG A 85 8.54 -5.50 10.75
C ARG A 85 9.45 -6.49 10.07
N VAL A 86 9.91 -6.13 8.88
CA VAL A 86 10.87 -6.93 8.14
C VAL A 86 12.23 -6.24 8.14
N GLY A 87 13.30 -7.04 8.13
CA GLY A 87 14.67 -6.53 8.14
C GLY A 87 15.28 -6.36 9.53
N HIS A 88 16.39 -5.63 9.61
CA HIS A 88 17.22 -5.56 10.81
C HIS A 88 16.81 -4.39 11.72
N GLU A 89 16.82 -4.60 13.04
CA GLU A 89 16.54 -3.55 14.05
C GLU A 89 17.44 -2.31 13.93
N ARG A 90 18.67 -2.50 13.43
CA ARG A 90 19.63 -1.42 13.15
C ARG A 90 19.57 -0.95 11.69
N GLY A 91 18.49 -1.24 10.99
CA GLY A 91 18.21 -0.79 9.63
C GLY A 91 17.13 0.30 9.57
N PRO A 92 16.77 0.72 8.34
CA PRO A 92 15.54 1.46 8.08
C PRO A 92 14.33 0.66 8.58
N LEU A 93 13.33 1.33 9.16
CA LEU A 93 12.06 0.66 9.46
C LEU A 93 11.45 0.21 8.13
N THR A 94 11.19 -1.08 8.02
CA THR A 94 10.53 -1.67 6.86
C THR A 94 9.34 -2.47 7.36
N ILE A 95 8.17 -2.18 6.81
CA ILE A 95 6.91 -2.79 7.20
C ILE A 95 6.36 -3.55 6.00
N HIS A 96 6.11 -4.83 6.17
CA HIS A 96 5.32 -5.64 5.25
C HIS A 96 3.87 -5.62 5.74
N ALA A 97 2.98 -5.16 4.87
CA ALA A 97 1.54 -5.18 5.10
C ALA A 97 0.92 -6.26 4.20
N LYS A 98 0.08 -7.11 4.79
CA LYS A 98 -0.58 -8.21 4.10
C LYS A 98 -2.08 -8.22 4.43
N GLY A 99 -2.92 -8.18 3.40
CA GLY A 99 -4.36 -8.28 3.56
C GLY A 99 -4.76 -9.66 4.09
N LEU A 100 -5.63 -9.67 5.10
CA LEU A 100 -6.24 -10.87 5.66
C LEU A 100 -7.48 -11.24 4.85
N GLY A 101 -7.44 -12.42 4.23
CA GLY A 101 -8.52 -12.98 3.41
C GLY A 101 -8.05 -13.35 2.01
N ASP A 102 -8.76 -14.28 1.36
CA ASP A 102 -8.58 -14.62 -0.06
C ASP A 102 -9.27 -13.60 -0.98
N GLY A 103 -9.26 -12.32 -0.59
CA GLY A 103 -9.97 -11.28 -1.30
C GLY A 103 -9.55 -11.29 -2.77
N ASP A 104 -10.52 -11.44 -3.67
CA ASP A 104 -10.33 -11.38 -5.12
C ASP A 104 -10.10 -9.91 -5.54
N TRP A 105 -9.08 -9.30 -4.95
CA TRP A 105 -8.69 -7.92 -5.18
C TRP A 105 -8.03 -7.85 -6.54
N THR A 106 -8.68 -7.17 -7.46
CA THR A 106 -8.09 -6.82 -8.75
C THR A 106 -7.64 -5.37 -8.72
N VAL A 107 -6.59 -5.06 -9.47
CA VAL A 107 -6.12 -3.68 -9.62
C VAL A 107 -7.26 -2.80 -10.15
N GLU A 108 -8.03 -3.29 -11.12
CA GLU A 108 -9.20 -2.59 -11.68
C GLU A 108 -10.27 -2.32 -10.61
N GLY A 109 -10.58 -3.29 -9.76
CA GLY A 109 -11.55 -3.14 -8.68
C GLY A 109 -11.15 -2.02 -7.71
N LEU A 110 -9.88 -2.00 -7.30
CA LEU A 110 -9.36 -0.98 -6.38
C LEU A 110 -9.30 0.41 -7.02
N VAL A 111 -8.90 0.52 -8.30
CA VAL A 111 -8.82 1.82 -9.01
C VAL A 111 -10.21 2.39 -9.29
N SER A 112 -11.18 1.55 -9.67
CA SER A 112 -12.56 1.98 -9.92
C SER A 112 -13.33 2.32 -8.64
N GLY A 113 -12.78 1.98 -7.47
CA GLY A 113 -13.46 2.09 -6.17
C GLY A 113 -14.56 1.05 -5.98
N ALA A 114 -14.60 0.01 -6.83
CA ALA A 114 -15.46 -1.14 -6.63
C ALA A 114 -14.93 -1.93 -5.43
N ARG A 115 -15.59 -1.74 -4.28
CA ARG A 115 -15.15 -2.38 -3.04
C ARG A 115 -15.28 -3.89 -3.18
N PRO A 116 -14.21 -4.65 -2.90
CA PRO A 116 -14.26 -6.10 -2.88
C PRO A 116 -15.28 -6.54 -1.81
N SER A 117 -16.24 -7.38 -2.20
CA SER A 117 -17.14 -8.00 -1.23
C SER A 117 -16.34 -9.03 -0.43
N ALA A 118 -16.28 -8.87 0.89
CA ALA A 118 -15.74 -9.88 1.79
C ALA A 118 -16.57 -11.17 1.61
N GLY A 119 -15.90 -12.22 1.11
CA GLY A 119 -16.47 -13.57 0.99
C GLY A 119 -16.43 -14.33 2.30
#